data_AF-A0A2Z3GP13-F1
#
_entry.id   AF-A0A2Z3GP13-F1
#
_cell.length_a   1.000
_cell.length_b   1.000
_cell.length_c   1.000
_cell.angle_alpha   90.00
_cell.angle_beta   90.00
_cell.angle_gamma   90.00
#
_symmetry.space_group_name_H-M   'P 1'
#
loop_
_entity.id
_entity.type
_entity.pdbx_description
1 polymer ?
#
loop_
_entity_poly.entity_id
_entity_poly.type
_entity_poly.pdbx_seq_one_letter_code
_entity_poly.pdbx_strand_id
1 'polypeptide(L)'
;MTADERGFLATLDTNPNDHTARAAYADWLDEQGRRYEAAIERGRAGLSEVYFKIRRKSDGLFSEGRSPSQSRVRWSAKGKTWRRMNDVRAHMLNLKDGKSYGGTPWNDIEVVLHEVRVVFTAALPVSVANGTLSSRGANVIITEPNADHAEG
;
A
#
# COMPACT_ATOMS: atom_id res chain seq x y z
N MET A 1 -22.85 -2.55 14.53
CA MET A 1 -21.98 -3.73 14.30
C MET A 1 -22.89 -4.94 14.13
N THR A 2 -22.82 -5.61 12.99
CA THR A 2 -23.69 -6.74 12.63
C THR A 2 -23.23 -8.04 13.30
N ALA A 3 -24.04 -9.11 13.20
CA ALA A 3 -23.60 -10.43 13.68
C ALA A 3 -22.38 -10.94 12.88
N ASP A 4 -22.39 -10.75 11.57
CA ASP A 4 -21.30 -11.17 10.67
C ASP A 4 -20.00 -10.43 10.99
N GLU A 5 -20.05 -9.11 11.21
CA GLU A 5 -18.88 -8.31 11.59
C GLU A 5 -18.25 -8.80 12.89
N ARG A 6 -19.08 -9.15 13.89
CA ARG A 6 -18.58 -9.72 15.16
C ARG A 6 -17.92 -11.08 14.95
N GLY A 7 -18.43 -11.89 14.02
CA GLY A 7 -17.84 -13.18 13.66
C GLY A 7 -16.41 -13.01 13.15
N PHE A 8 -16.22 -12.13 12.16
CA PHE A 8 -14.89 -11.82 11.62
C PHE A 8 -13.94 -11.28 12.70
N LEU A 9 -14.41 -10.33 13.51
CA LEU A 9 -13.58 -9.74 14.56
C LEU A 9 -13.19 -10.76 15.64
N ALA A 10 -14.10 -11.65 16.05
CA ALA A 10 -13.78 -12.70 17.01
C ALA A 10 -12.72 -13.69 16.48
N THR A 11 -12.80 -14.04 15.19
CA THR A 11 -11.76 -14.85 14.53
C THR A 11 -10.42 -14.13 14.51
N LEU A 12 -10.40 -12.84 14.14
CA LEU A 12 -9.17 -12.04 14.06
C LEU A 12 -8.59 -11.70 15.44
N ASP A 13 -9.41 -11.60 16.48
CA ASP A 13 -8.95 -11.43 17.87
C ASP A 13 -8.23 -12.70 18.34
N THR A 14 -8.71 -13.88 17.94
CA THR A 14 -8.09 -15.17 18.26
C THR A 14 -6.79 -15.37 17.47
N ASN A 15 -6.79 -15.05 16.18
CA ASN A 15 -5.61 -15.11 15.33
C ASN A 15 -5.46 -13.84 14.47
N PRO A 16 -4.74 -12.83 14.97
CA PRO A 16 -4.54 -11.59 14.23
C PRO A 16 -3.77 -11.74 12.91
N ASN A 17 -3.07 -12.85 12.68
CA ASN A 17 -2.30 -13.07 11.45
C ASN A 17 -3.01 -14.01 10.47
N ASP A 18 -4.30 -14.31 10.68
CA ASP A 18 -5.09 -15.11 9.75
C ASP A 18 -5.36 -14.33 8.46
N HIS A 19 -4.51 -14.53 7.45
CA HIS A 19 -4.64 -13.86 6.15
C HIS A 19 -5.96 -14.17 5.45
N THR A 20 -6.50 -15.39 5.61
CA THR A 20 -7.76 -15.82 5.00
C THR A 20 -8.95 -15.10 5.65
N ALA A 21 -9.00 -15.06 6.98
CA ALA A 21 -10.04 -14.34 7.70
C ALA A 21 -10.00 -12.83 7.40
N ARG A 22 -8.80 -12.24 7.26
CA ARG A 22 -8.64 -10.84 6.86
C ARG A 22 -9.14 -10.57 5.45
N ALA A 23 -8.86 -11.46 4.51
CA ALA A 23 -9.34 -11.35 3.14
C ALA A 23 -10.88 -11.40 3.07
N ALA A 24 -11.49 -12.39 3.73
CA ALA A 24 -12.95 -12.52 3.79
C ALA A 24 -13.61 -11.31 4.48
N TYR A 25 -13.01 -10.81 5.56
CA TYR A 25 -13.51 -9.61 6.23
C TYR A 25 -13.38 -8.36 5.35
N ALA A 26 -12.30 -8.25 4.57
CA ALA A 26 -12.12 -7.14 3.63
C ALA A 26 -13.19 -7.13 2.54
N ASP A 27 -13.56 -8.29 2.00
CA ASP A 27 -14.61 -8.38 0.98
C ASP A 27 -15.98 -8.03 1.56
N TRP A 28 -16.29 -8.52 2.77
CA TRP A 28 -17.49 -8.11 3.48
C TRP A 28 -17.53 -6.58 3.71
N LEU A 29 -16.41 -5.96 4.13
CA LEU A 29 -16.32 -4.51 4.30
C LEU A 29 -16.59 -3.76 2.99
N ASP A 30 -16.08 -4.26 1.87
CA ASP A 30 -16.29 -3.66 0.55
C ASP A 30 -17.76 -3.75 0.11
N GLU A 31 -18.41 -4.89 0.36
CA GLU A 31 -19.86 -5.08 0.15
C GLU A 31 -20.70 -4.10 0.98
N GLN A 32 -20.24 -3.74 2.19
CA GLN A 32 -20.87 -2.72 3.02
C GLN A 32 -20.52 -1.27 2.60
N GLY A 33 -19.77 -1.07 1.51
CA GLY A 33 -19.33 0.24 1.04
C GLY A 33 -18.19 0.86 1.86
N ARG A 34 -17.55 0.09 2.75
CA ARG A 34 -16.46 0.54 3.64
C ARG A 34 -15.09 0.32 2.99
N ARG A 35 -14.91 0.95 1.83
CA ARG A 35 -13.73 0.75 0.94
C ARG A 35 -12.38 1.03 1.59
N TYR A 36 -12.33 2.03 2.48
CA TYR A 36 -11.09 2.37 3.18
C TYR A 36 -10.66 1.21 4.09
N GLU A 37 -11.56 0.72 4.94
CA GLU A 37 -11.28 -0.38 5.84
C GLU A 37 -11.00 -1.67 5.08
N ALA A 38 -11.75 -1.95 4.00
CA ALA A 38 -11.49 -3.09 3.13
C ALA A 38 -10.06 -3.08 2.58
N ALA A 39 -9.59 -1.96 2.03
CA ALA A 39 -8.23 -1.85 1.51
C ALA A 39 -7.16 -2.06 2.60
N ILE A 40 -7.39 -1.55 3.83
CA ILE A 40 -6.49 -1.77 4.96
C ILE A 40 -6.42 -3.26 5.33
N GLU A 41 -7.56 -3.96 5.37
CA GLU A 41 -7.59 -5.40 5.67
C GLU A 41 -6.95 -6.24 4.56
N ARG A 42 -7.16 -5.92 3.28
CA ARG A 42 -6.41 -6.56 2.17
C ARG A 42 -4.90 -6.32 2.28
N GLY A 43 -4.49 -5.12 2.71
CA GLY A 43 -3.09 -4.82 3.01
C GLY A 43 -2.50 -5.71 4.09
N ARG A 44 -3.25 -5.95 5.17
CA ARG A 44 -2.85 -6.85 6.25
C ARG A 44 -2.88 -8.32 5.85
N ALA A 45 -3.77 -8.69 4.93
CA ALA A 45 -3.83 -10.01 4.32
C ALA A 45 -2.69 -10.27 3.32
N GLY A 46 -1.90 -9.25 2.95
CA GLY A 46 -0.85 -9.38 1.94
C GLY A 46 -1.36 -9.43 0.50
N LEU A 47 -2.63 -9.07 0.27
CA LEU A 47 -3.28 -9.10 -1.05
C LEU A 47 -3.12 -7.77 -1.81
N SER A 48 -2.74 -6.71 -1.12
CA SER A 48 -2.55 -5.40 -1.73
C SER A 48 -1.51 -4.58 -1.00
N GLU A 49 -0.91 -3.62 -1.69
CA GLU A 49 -0.20 -2.52 -1.06
C GLU A 49 -1.10 -1.29 -1.01
N VAL A 50 -1.10 -0.61 0.15
CA VAL A 50 -1.89 0.61 0.35
C VAL A 50 -0.97 1.80 0.46
N TYR A 51 -1.35 2.84 -0.28
CA TYR A 51 -0.62 4.08 -0.39
C TYR A 51 -1.54 5.26 -0.17
N PHE A 52 -1.00 6.35 0.36
CA PHE A 52 -1.71 7.60 0.55
C PHE A 52 -1.08 8.70 -0.30
N LYS A 53 -1.92 9.57 -0.85
CA LYS A 53 -1.49 10.76 -1.57
C LYS A 53 -2.37 11.94 -1.18
N ILE A 54 -1.81 13.13 -1.24
CA ILE A 54 -2.57 14.37 -1.03
C ILE A 54 -2.91 14.92 -2.41
N ARG A 55 -4.21 15.05 -2.71
CA ARG A 55 -4.75 15.52 -3.99
C ARG A 55 -5.40 16.89 -3.82
N ARG A 56 -5.24 17.74 -4.82
CA ARG A 56 -6.03 18.96 -4.98
C ARG A 56 -7.27 18.66 -5.80
N LYS A 57 -8.47 18.98 -5.29
CA LYS A 57 -9.74 18.60 -5.91
C LYS A 57 -9.97 19.34 -7.23
N SER A 58 -9.59 20.61 -7.28
CA SER A 58 -9.83 21.50 -8.42
C SER A 58 -9.21 21.04 -9.74
N ASP A 59 -8.05 20.37 -9.72
CA ASP A 59 -7.37 19.90 -10.94
C ASP A 59 -6.85 18.47 -10.88
N GLY A 60 -7.11 17.75 -9.78
CA GLY A 60 -6.72 16.35 -9.60
C GLY A 60 -5.22 16.13 -9.43
N LEU A 61 -4.39 17.18 -9.36
CA LEU A 61 -2.95 17.02 -9.18
C LEU A 61 -2.60 16.60 -7.75
N PHE A 62 -1.50 15.86 -7.63
CA PHE A 62 -0.97 15.36 -6.38
C PHE A 62 0.19 16.20 -5.87
N SER A 63 0.25 16.36 -4.56
CA SER A 63 1.34 17.04 -3.88
C SER A 63 2.63 16.25 -3.96
N GLU A 64 3.73 16.88 -4.33
CA GLU A 64 5.10 16.35 -4.21
C GLU A 64 5.63 16.40 -2.76
N GLY A 65 4.79 16.88 -1.83
CA GLY A 65 5.21 17.21 -0.47
C GLY A 65 6.07 18.47 -0.44
N ARG A 66 6.74 18.67 0.69
CA ARG A 66 7.66 19.79 0.87
C ARG A 66 9.08 19.33 0.55
N SER A 67 9.71 19.96 -0.43
CA SER A 67 11.16 19.81 -0.63
C SER A 67 11.90 20.74 0.34
N PRO A 68 13.03 20.31 0.95
CA PRO A 68 13.88 21.19 1.75
C PRO A 68 14.33 22.45 1.01
N SER A 69 14.49 22.36 -0.32
CA SER A 69 14.95 23.45 -1.18
C SER A 69 13.84 24.35 -1.73
N GLN A 70 12.56 24.03 -1.48
CA GLN A 70 11.44 24.79 -2.03
C GLN A 70 10.57 25.39 -0.93
N SER A 71 10.25 26.67 -1.07
CA SER A 71 9.35 27.39 -0.16
C SER A 71 7.88 27.01 -0.34
N ARG A 72 7.52 26.39 -1.47
CA ARG A 72 6.15 26.02 -1.83
C ARG A 72 6.04 24.53 -2.14
N VAL A 73 4.84 23.98 -1.94
CA VAL A 73 4.50 22.63 -2.37
C VAL A 73 4.35 22.65 -3.88
N ARG A 74 4.98 21.68 -4.55
CA ARG A 74 4.81 21.44 -5.98
C ARG A 74 3.67 20.44 -6.20
N TRP A 75 2.95 20.64 -7.29
CA TRP A 75 1.86 19.77 -7.74
C TRP A 75 2.24 19.06 -9.04
N SER A 76 1.90 17.78 -9.17
CA SER A 76 2.12 17.02 -10.40
C SER A 76 1.15 15.84 -10.52
N ALA A 77 1.09 15.22 -11.70
CA ALA A 77 0.29 14.01 -11.91
C ALA A 77 0.81 12.80 -11.12
N LYS A 78 2.11 12.78 -10.75
CA LYS A 78 2.71 11.69 -9.99
C LYS A 78 2.57 11.94 -8.50
N GLY A 79 3.02 13.09 -8.02
CA GLY A 79 3.09 13.44 -6.60
C GLY A 79 3.92 12.49 -5.74
N LYS A 80 3.98 12.81 -4.46
CA LYS A 80 4.56 11.99 -3.41
C LYS A 80 3.57 10.94 -2.95
N THR A 81 4.12 9.79 -2.61
CA THR A 81 3.39 8.66 -2.03
C THR A 81 3.85 8.45 -0.59
N TRP A 82 2.89 8.28 0.32
CA TRP A 82 3.14 7.92 1.71
C TRP A 82 2.64 6.50 1.98
N ARG A 83 3.41 5.71 2.72
CA ARG A 83 3.03 4.33 3.10
C ARG A 83 2.19 4.28 4.38
N ARG A 84 2.20 5.34 5.19
CA ARG A 84 1.49 5.39 6.47
C ARG A 84 0.69 6.68 6.58
N MET A 85 -0.55 6.56 7.05
CA MET A 85 -1.41 7.72 7.32
C MET A 85 -0.78 8.67 8.36
N ASN A 86 -0.04 8.13 9.34
CA ASN A 86 0.65 8.96 10.33
C ASN A 86 1.71 9.87 9.70
N ASP A 87 2.38 9.43 8.63
CA ASP A 87 3.36 10.26 7.92
C ASP A 87 2.67 11.38 7.14
N VAL A 88 1.47 11.13 6.60
CA VAL A 88 0.62 12.16 5.97
C VAL A 88 0.19 13.18 7.01
N ARG A 89 -0.30 12.74 8.17
CA ARG A 89 -0.70 13.62 9.27
C ARG A 89 0.47 14.48 9.75
N ALA A 90 1.62 13.86 10.03
CA ALA A 90 2.83 14.58 10.43
C ALA A 90 3.27 15.58 9.36
N HIS A 91 3.21 15.21 8.08
CA HIS A 91 3.49 16.13 6.98
C HIS A 91 2.56 17.35 6.99
N MET A 92 1.24 17.14 7.13
CA MET A 92 0.26 18.21 7.14
C MET A 92 0.41 19.14 8.35
N LEU A 93 0.69 18.58 9.54
CA LEU A 93 0.92 19.35 10.77
C LEU A 93 2.21 20.19 10.74
N ASN A 94 3.24 19.73 10.03
CA ASN A 94 4.53 20.42 9.93
C ASN A 94 4.55 21.56 8.89
N LEU A 95 3.40 21.88 8.28
CA LEU A 95 3.29 23.02 7.38
C LEU A 95 3.18 24.31 8.19
N LYS A 96 4.09 25.25 7.93
CA LYS A 96 4.18 26.53 8.65
C LYS A 96 3.04 27.50 8.33
N ASP A 97 2.31 27.26 7.23
CA ASP A 97 1.17 28.06 6.82
C ASP A 97 -0.12 27.41 7.30
N GLY A 98 -0.69 27.92 8.39
CA GLY A 98 -1.94 27.41 8.94
C GLY A 98 -3.17 27.70 8.05
N LYS A 99 -3.04 28.57 7.04
CA LYS A 99 -4.18 29.00 6.21
C LYS A 99 -4.35 28.17 4.94
N SER A 100 -3.29 27.52 4.46
CA SER A 100 -3.32 26.78 3.20
C SER A 100 -2.32 25.61 3.18
N TYR A 101 -2.61 24.61 2.36
CA TYR A 101 -1.66 23.57 2.01
C TYR A 101 -0.82 24.02 0.81
N GLY A 102 0.34 24.62 1.07
CA GLY A 102 1.26 25.01 0.00
C GLY A 102 0.66 25.97 -1.04
N GLY A 103 -0.14 26.95 -0.56
CA GLY A 103 -0.85 27.90 -1.41
C GLY A 103 -2.22 27.42 -1.90
N THR A 104 -2.62 26.19 -1.57
CA THR A 104 -3.95 25.65 -1.91
C THR A 104 -4.87 25.69 -0.69
N PRO A 105 -6.10 26.22 -0.79
CA PRO A 105 -7.07 26.23 0.30
C PRO A 105 -7.33 24.83 0.86
N TRP A 106 -7.42 24.68 2.18
CA TRP A 106 -7.62 23.38 2.82
C TRP A 106 -8.88 22.64 2.36
N ASN A 107 -9.95 23.36 2.02
CA ASN A 107 -11.20 22.77 1.50
C ASN A 107 -11.04 22.17 0.09
N ASP A 108 -10.02 22.59 -0.66
CA ASP A 108 -9.63 22.05 -1.97
C ASP A 108 -8.62 20.88 -1.84
N ILE A 109 -8.31 20.43 -0.61
CA ILE A 109 -7.42 19.31 -0.35
C ILE A 109 -8.20 18.08 0.05
N GLU A 110 -7.75 16.92 -0.41
CA GLU A 110 -8.15 15.62 0.12
C GLU A 110 -6.96 14.66 0.20
N VAL A 111 -7.08 13.67 1.08
CA VAL A 111 -6.16 12.53 1.12
C VAL A 111 -6.84 11.39 0.39
N VAL A 112 -6.22 10.90 -0.67
CA VAL A 112 -6.70 9.72 -1.41
C VAL A 112 -5.93 8.49 -0.97
N LEU A 113 -6.64 7.36 -0.90
CA LEU A 113 -6.05 6.04 -0.75
C LEU A 113 -5.88 5.44 -2.15
N HIS A 114 -4.70 4.90 -2.42
CA HIS A 114 -4.38 4.11 -3.61
C HIS A 114 -4.10 2.67 -3.17
N GLU A 115 -4.92 1.74 -3.64
CA GLU A 115 -4.70 0.30 -3.47
C GLU A 115 -4.02 -0.25 -4.73
N VAL A 116 -2.91 -0.97 -4.56
CA VAL A 116 -2.25 -1.73 -5.62
C VAL A 116 -2.42 -3.21 -5.29
N ARG A 117 -3.21 -3.93 -6.07
CA ARG A 117 -3.44 -5.36 -5.84
C ARG A 117 -2.23 -6.18 -6.30
N VAL A 118 -1.74 -7.04 -5.42
CA VAL A 118 -0.60 -7.91 -5.69
C VAL A 118 -1.12 -9.28 -6.09
N VAL A 119 -0.61 -9.81 -7.18
CA VAL A 119 -0.91 -11.18 -7.63
C VAL A 119 0.40 -11.94 -7.65
N PHE A 120 0.47 -13.04 -6.91
CA PHE A 120 1.57 -14.00 -7.02
C PHE A 120 1.37 -14.81 -8.30
N THR A 121 2.20 -14.54 -9.31
CA THR A 121 2.04 -15.12 -10.64
C THR A 121 2.86 -16.40 -10.83
N ALA A 122 4.07 -16.45 -10.30
CA ALA A 122 4.95 -17.61 -10.41
C ALA A 122 5.92 -17.70 -9.22
N ALA A 123 6.38 -18.92 -8.92
CA ALA A 123 7.51 -19.17 -8.05
C ALA A 123 8.70 -19.61 -8.90
N LEU A 124 9.84 -18.92 -8.74
CA LEU A 124 11.08 -19.28 -9.42
C LEU A 124 11.92 -20.18 -8.50
N PRO A 125 12.39 -21.35 -8.98
CA PRO A 125 13.22 -22.23 -8.17
C PRO A 125 14.61 -21.62 -7.95
N VAL A 126 15.14 -21.83 -6.74
CA VAL A 126 16.46 -21.37 -6.32
C VAL A 126 17.33 -22.58 -6.00
N SER A 127 18.54 -22.62 -6.53
CA SER A 127 19.55 -23.67 -6.27
C SER A 127 20.91 -23.06 -5.91
N VAL A 128 21.79 -23.85 -5.30
CA VAL A 128 23.16 -23.45 -4.98
C VAL A 128 24.12 -24.36 -5.75
N ALA A 129 24.87 -23.80 -6.69
CA ALA A 129 25.68 -24.60 -7.61
C ALA A 129 26.98 -25.13 -7.01
N ASN A 130 27.53 -24.48 -5.97
CA ASN A 130 28.76 -24.91 -5.29
C ASN A 130 28.72 -24.48 -3.82
N GLY A 131 28.86 -25.44 -2.89
CA GLY A 131 28.93 -25.20 -1.44
C GLY A 131 27.60 -25.35 -0.68
N THR A 132 27.66 -25.25 0.65
CA THR A 132 26.48 -25.11 1.52
C THR A 132 26.17 -23.62 1.70
N LEU A 133 24.90 -23.25 1.95
CA LEU A 133 24.47 -21.85 2.17
C LEU A 133 25.31 -21.08 3.21
N SER A 134 25.98 -21.80 4.11
CA SER A 134 26.86 -21.28 5.16
C SER A 134 28.30 -20.95 4.72
N SER A 135 28.75 -21.35 3.52
CA SER A 135 30.13 -21.11 3.09
C SER A 135 30.28 -19.78 2.35
N ARG A 136 31.28 -18.97 2.74
CA ARG A 136 31.75 -17.83 1.92
C ARG A 136 32.11 -18.35 0.51
N GLY A 137 31.37 -17.91 -0.50
CA GLY A 137 31.57 -18.30 -1.91
C GLY A 137 30.46 -19.16 -2.52
N ALA A 138 29.33 -19.36 -1.83
CA ALA A 138 28.18 -20.07 -2.41
C ALA A 138 27.60 -19.28 -3.61
N ASN A 139 27.52 -19.94 -4.77
CA ASN A 139 26.87 -19.40 -5.97
C ASN A 139 25.38 -19.75 -5.95
N VAL A 140 24.53 -18.75 -5.71
CA VAL A 140 23.07 -18.87 -5.78
C VAL A 140 22.62 -18.69 -7.22
N ILE A 141 21.84 -19.65 -7.73
CA ILE A 141 21.23 -19.63 -9.06
C ILE A 141 19.71 -19.52 -8.89
N ILE A 142 19.12 -18.53 -9.54
CA ILE A 142 17.68 -18.43 -9.73
C ILE A 142 17.41 -18.89 -11.16
N THR A 143 16.60 -19.93 -11.32
CA THR A 143 16.30 -20.46 -12.67
C THR A 143 15.04 -19.81 -13.19
N GLU A 144 15.17 -19.00 -14.22
CA GLU A 144 14.03 -18.50 -14.98
C GLU A 144 13.51 -19.62 -15.91
N PRO A 145 12.19 -19.79 -16.07
CA PRO A 145 11.67 -20.73 -17.06
C PRO A 145 12.13 -20.30 -18.45
N ASN A 146 12.86 -21.19 -19.15
CA ASN A 146 13.29 -20.93 -20.52
C ASN A 146 12.07 -20.67 -21.42
N ALA A 147 12.15 -19.62 -22.24
CA ALA A 147 11.07 -19.22 -23.16
C ALA A 147 10.71 -20.28 -24.22
N ASP A 148 11.47 -21.38 -24.31
CA ASP A 148 11.38 -22.39 -25.37
C ASP A 148 10.38 -23.53 -25.10
N HIS A 149 9.58 -23.47 -24.03
CA HIS A 149 8.55 -24.47 -23.72
C HIS A 149 7.10 -23.93 -23.77
N ALA A 150 6.83 -22.97 -24.67
CA ALA A 150 5.49 -22.42 -24.89
C ALA A 150 4.67 -23.14 -25.98
N GLU A 151 5.09 -24.33 -26.44
CA GLU A 151 4.26 -25.18 -27.31
C GLU A 151 4.22 -26.61 -26.76
N GLY A 152 3.04 -27.00 -26.28
CA GLY A 152 2.68 -28.35 -25.82
C GLY A 152 1.18 -28.45 -25.61
#